data_AF-A0A424LE71-F1
#
_entry.id   AF-A0A424LE71-F1
#
_cell.length_a   1.000
_cell.length_b   1.000
_cell.length_c   1.000
_cell.angle_alpha   90.00
_cell.angle_beta   90.00
_cell.angle_gamma   90.00
#
_symmetry.space_group_name_H-M   'P 1'
#
loop_
_entity.id
_entity.type
_entity.pdbx_description
1 polymer ?
#
loop_
_entity_poly.entity_id
_entity_poly.type
_entity_poly.pdbx_seq_one_letter_code
_entity_poly.pdbx_strand_id
1 'polypeptide(L)'
;MRLNTLITVLFALGLAAMVSAQESEYSFYEAQARKDFHYEQSLVLVSNEDVEDYWKDQARFERDLKKHDGNAYNVYMNEKKTVYAEHSKSCGEQCRHGKDYYQHAILYFTYTDDQFLSKETLESVVQIASPRIF
;
A
#
# COMPACT_ATOMS: atom_id res chain seq x y z
N MET A 1 -47.68 15.56 -4.55
CA MET A 1 -46.40 16.27 -4.33
C MET A 1 -45.66 15.78 -3.08
N ARG A 2 -46.30 15.56 -1.92
CA ARG A 2 -45.60 15.18 -0.68
C ARG A 2 -44.95 13.78 -0.66
N LEU A 3 -45.50 12.82 -1.40
CA LEU A 3 -44.95 11.45 -1.46
C LEU A 3 -43.66 11.38 -2.30
N ASN A 4 -43.64 12.03 -3.47
CA ASN A 4 -42.46 12.07 -4.34
C ASN A 4 -41.29 12.79 -3.66
N THR A 5 -41.55 13.85 -2.89
CA THR A 5 -40.52 14.55 -2.11
C THR A 5 -39.95 13.68 -0.98
N LEU A 6 -40.78 12.84 -0.34
CA LEU A 6 -40.33 11.90 0.68
C LEU A 6 -39.46 10.78 0.08
N ILE A 7 -39.86 10.24 -1.07
CA ILE A 7 -39.09 9.21 -1.78
C ILE A 7 -37.73 9.76 -2.23
N THR A 8 -37.68 10.98 -2.77
CA THR A 8 -36.40 11.59 -3.18
C THR A 8 -35.48 11.87 -2.00
N VAL A 9 -36.02 12.28 -0.84
CA VAL A 9 -35.23 12.52 0.37
C VAL A 9 -34.68 11.20 0.93
N LEU A 10 -35.50 10.13 0.99
CA LEU A 10 -35.05 8.82 1.44
C LEU A 10 -33.99 8.21 0.51
N PHE A 11 -34.14 8.38 -0.80
CA PHE A 11 -33.15 7.93 -1.78
C PHE A 11 -31.82 8.69 -1.65
N ALA A 12 -31.87 10.01 -1.46
CA ALA A 12 -30.67 10.83 -1.24
C ALA A 12 -29.94 10.47 0.07
N LEU A 13 -30.68 10.23 1.16
CA LEU A 13 -30.10 9.74 2.43
C LEU A 13 -29.46 8.36 2.27
N GLY A 14 -30.08 7.45 1.50
CA GLY A 14 -29.51 6.14 1.20
C GLY A 14 -28.19 6.23 0.44
N LEU A 15 -28.12 7.10 -0.58
CA LEU A 15 -26.87 7.34 -1.32
C LEU A 15 -25.76 7.91 -0.44
N ALA A 16 -26.07 8.89 0.42
CA ALA A 16 -25.09 9.50 1.31
C ALA A 16 -24.49 8.48 2.32
N ALA A 17 -25.32 7.60 2.86
CA ALA A 17 -24.86 6.55 3.78
C ALA A 17 -23.93 5.54 3.09
N MET A 18 -24.24 5.14 1.85
CA MET A 18 -23.40 4.22 1.08
C MET A 18 -22.03 4.83 0.73
N VAL A 19 -22.00 6.10 0.33
CA VAL A 19 -20.74 6.82 0.03
C VAL A 19 -19.86 6.95 1.27
N SER A 20 -20.45 7.34 2.41
CA SER A 20 -19.70 7.46 3.67
C SER A 20 -19.13 6.12 4.15
N ALA A 21 -19.87 5.02 3.98
CA ALA A 21 -19.38 3.70 4.33
C ALA A 21 -18.18 3.30 3.43
N GLN A 22 -18.24 3.61 2.15
CA GLN A 22 -17.16 3.29 1.20
C GLN A 22 -15.90 4.14 1.42
N GLU A 23 -16.02 5.43 1.74
CA GLU A 23 -14.85 6.23 2.16
C GLU A 23 -14.22 5.69 3.45
N SER A 24 -15.04 5.26 4.42
CA SER A 24 -14.53 4.66 5.66
C SER A 24 -13.80 3.33 5.40
N GLU A 25 -14.27 2.53 4.44
CA GLU A 25 -13.65 1.28 4.04
C GLU A 25 -12.27 1.50 3.40
N TYR A 26 -12.11 2.50 2.53
CA TYR A 26 -10.81 2.78 1.92
C TYR A 26 -9.81 3.38 2.90
N SER A 27 -10.26 4.20 3.86
CA SER A 27 -9.40 4.71 4.93
C SER A 27 -8.76 3.61 5.79
N PHE A 28 -9.44 2.46 5.93
CA PHE A 28 -8.88 1.30 6.62
C PHE A 28 -7.66 0.74 5.89
N TYR A 29 -7.69 0.66 4.55
CA TYR A 29 -6.58 0.11 3.78
C TYR A 29 -5.36 1.05 3.75
N GLU A 30 -5.58 2.37 3.77
CA GLU A 30 -4.48 3.33 3.97
C GLU A 30 -3.81 3.12 5.34
N ALA A 31 -4.62 3.02 6.41
CA ALA A 31 -4.11 2.79 7.76
C ALA A 31 -3.36 1.46 7.88
N GLN A 32 -3.89 0.41 7.23
CA GLN A 32 -3.27 -0.91 7.18
C GLN A 32 -1.92 -0.87 6.45
N ALA A 33 -1.83 -0.20 5.30
CA ALA A 33 -0.57 -0.02 4.57
C ALA A 33 0.52 0.67 5.41
N ARG A 34 0.16 1.74 6.14
CA ARG A 34 1.07 2.44 7.06
C ARG A 34 1.51 1.54 8.23
N LYS A 35 0.58 0.78 8.81
CA LYS A 35 0.87 -0.17 9.89
C LYS A 35 1.86 -1.25 9.44
N ASP A 36 1.62 -1.85 8.28
CA ASP A 36 2.49 -2.88 7.72
C ASP A 36 3.87 -2.32 7.41
N PHE A 37 3.93 -1.12 6.83
CA PHE A 37 5.20 -0.40 6.63
C PHE A 37 6.00 -0.24 7.94
N HIS A 38 5.35 0.16 9.04
CA HIS A 38 6.05 0.32 10.32
C HIS A 38 6.55 -1.02 10.87
N TYR A 39 5.77 -2.08 10.74
CA TYR A 39 6.20 -3.42 11.14
C TYR A 39 7.38 -3.93 10.30
N GLU A 40 7.35 -3.69 8.98
CA GLU A 40 8.40 -4.09 8.04
C GLU A 40 9.78 -3.51 8.40
N GLN A 41 9.83 -2.28 8.94
CA GLN A 41 11.08 -1.68 9.43
C GLN A 41 11.69 -2.45 10.61
N SER A 42 10.88 -3.21 11.36
CA SER A 42 11.32 -3.97 12.53
C SER A 42 11.70 -5.42 12.24
N LEU A 43 11.48 -5.91 11.01
CA LEU A 43 11.75 -7.30 10.61
C LEU A 43 13.24 -7.69 10.72
N VAL A 44 14.14 -6.72 10.74
CA VAL A 44 15.58 -6.97 10.98
C VAL A 44 15.86 -7.55 12.39
N LEU A 45 14.88 -7.49 13.30
CA LEU A 45 15.01 -7.95 14.69
C LEU A 45 14.49 -9.38 14.92
N VAL A 46 13.85 -10.01 13.93
CA VAL A 46 13.25 -11.35 14.06
C VAL A 46 14.05 -12.41 13.30
N SER A 47 13.68 -13.68 13.44
CA SER A 47 14.38 -14.78 12.77
C SER A 47 14.16 -14.77 11.26
N ASN A 48 15.09 -15.33 10.48
CA ASN A 48 14.93 -15.40 9.02
C ASN A 48 13.68 -16.17 8.59
N GLU A 49 13.27 -17.19 9.36
CA GLU A 49 12.05 -17.96 9.11
C GLU A 49 10.80 -17.08 9.29
N ASP A 50 10.76 -16.29 10.36
CA ASP A 50 9.65 -15.34 10.59
C ASP A 50 9.59 -14.25 9.52
N VAL A 51 10.76 -13.77 9.04
CA VAL A 51 10.83 -12.80 7.94
C VAL A 51 10.26 -13.41 6.65
N GLU A 52 10.67 -14.63 6.31
CA GLU A 52 10.19 -15.31 5.10
C GLU A 52 8.68 -15.54 5.14
N ASP A 53 8.16 -15.99 6.28
CA ASP A 53 6.73 -16.24 6.45
C ASP A 53 5.92 -14.95 6.43
N TYR A 54 6.43 -13.87 7.04
CA TYR A 54 5.81 -12.55 6.92
C TYR A 54 5.65 -12.13 5.46
N TRP A 55 6.70 -12.20 4.65
CA TRP A 55 6.63 -11.74 3.26
C TRP A 55 5.73 -12.63 2.39
N LYS A 56 5.65 -13.94 2.68
CA LYS A 56 4.67 -14.83 2.04
C LYS A 56 3.24 -14.43 2.37
N ASP A 57 2.97 -14.09 3.62
CA ASP A 57 1.66 -13.66 4.07
C ASP A 57 1.29 -12.29 3.52
N GLN A 58 2.25 -11.37 3.46
CA GLN A 58 2.11 -10.05 2.86
C GLN A 58 1.74 -10.16 1.36
N ALA A 59 2.47 -10.97 0.60
CA ALA A 59 2.18 -11.20 -0.82
C ALA A 59 0.84 -11.91 -1.03
N ARG A 60 0.44 -12.80 -0.11
CA ARG A 60 -0.88 -13.46 -0.13
C ARG A 60 -2.00 -12.46 0.09
N PHE A 61 -1.88 -11.63 1.13
CA PHE A 61 -2.83 -10.58 1.44
C PHE A 61 -3.04 -9.64 0.25
N GLU A 62 -1.96 -9.11 -0.33
CA GLU A 62 -2.03 -8.16 -1.45
C GLU A 62 -2.69 -8.76 -2.69
N ARG A 63 -2.34 -10.01 -3.02
CA ARG A 63 -2.95 -10.72 -4.15
C ARG A 63 -4.44 -10.96 -3.92
N ASP A 64 -4.82 -11.36 -2.71
CA ASP A 64 -6.21 -11.69 -2.40
C ASP A 64 -7.06 -10.41 -2.27
N LEU A 65 -6.48 -9.31 -1.76
CA LEU A 65 -7.07 -7.98 -1.80
C LEU A 65 -7.34 -7.53 -3.24
N LYS A 66 -6.34 -7.64 -4.14
CA LYS A 66 -6.51 -7.32 -5.56
C LYS A 66 -7.64 -8.08 -6.24
N LYS A 67 -7.84 -9.35 -5.87
CA LYS A 67 -8.90 -10.20 -6.42
C LYS A 67 -10.28 -9.81 -5.90
N HIS A 68 -10.39 -9.42 -4.63
CA HIS A 68 -11.67 -9.14 -4.00
C HIS A 68 -12.12 -7.69 -4.20
N ASP A 69 -11.20 -6.73 -4.08
CA ASP A 69 -11.47 -5.31 -4.26
C ASP A 69 -10.23 -4.61 -4.86
N GLY A 70 -10.30 -4.33 -6.16
CA GLY A 70 -9.23 -3.65 -6.90
C GLY A 70 -9.01 -2.20 -6.45
N ASN A 71 -10.05 -1.49 -5.99
CA ASN A 71 -9.90 -0.12 -5.51
C ASN A 71 -9.20 -0.10 -4.16
N ALA A 72 -9.59 -1.00 -3.25
CA ALA A 72 -8.90 -1.17 -1.96
C ALA A 72 -7.44 -1.54 -2.15
N TYR A 73 -7.14 -2.44 -3.09
CA TYR A 73 -5.77 -2.78 -3.48
C TYR A 73 -5.02 -1.55 -3.99
N ASN A 74 -5.60 -0.74 -4.87
CA ASN A 74 -4.96 0.46 -5.41
C ASN A 74 -4.68 1.48 -4.30
N VAL A 75 -5.62 1.69 -3.38
CA VAL A 75 -5.45 2.56 -2.20
C VAL A 75 -4.28 2.05 -1.34
N TYR A 76 -4.30 0.77 -1.00
CA TYR A 76 -3.24 0.12 -0.20
C TYR A 76 -1.85 0.27 -0.84
N MET A 77 -1.74 -0.03 -2.14
CA MET A 77 -0.47 -0.01 -2.87
C MET A 77 0.06 1.41 -3.08
N ASN A 78 -0.82 2.39 -3.33
CA ASN A 78 -0.44 3.80 -3.42
C ASN A 78 0.05 4.34 -2.07
N GLU A 79 -0.58 3.93 -0.97
CA GLU A 79 -0.14 4.31 0.36
C GLU A 79 1.21 3.65 0.70
N LYS A 80 1.40 2.35 0.41
CA LYS A 80 2.71 1.66 0.50
C LYS A 80 3.79 2.41 -0.27
N LYS A 81 3.53 2.76 -1.53
CA LYS A 81 4.46 3.55 -2.35
C LYS A 81 4.82 4.89 -1.69
N THR A 82 3.82 5.57 -1.13
CA THR A 82 4.01 6.87 -0.44
C THR A 82 4.91 6.73 0.78
N VAL A 83 4.60 5.83 1.72
CA VAL A 83 5.41 5.67 2.94
C VAL A 83 6.82 5.14 2.67
N TYR A 84 6.99 4.25 1.69
CA TYR A 84 8.32 3.80 1.26
C TYR A 84 9.13 4.94 0.63
N ALA A 85 8.48 5.81 -0.16
CA ALA A 85 9.12 6.98 -0.76
C ALA A 85 9.46 8.07 0.26
N GLU A 86 8.66 8.22 1.32
CA GLU A 86 8.99 9.12 2.42
C GLU A 86 10.17 8.58 3.23
N HIS A 87 10.15 7.27 3.53
CA HIS A 87 11.25 6.61 4.22
C HIS A 87 12.57 6.76 3.48
N SER A 88 12.60 6.50 2.17
CA SER A 88 13.83 6.55 1.38
C SER A 88 14.52 7.92 1.36
N LYS A 89 13.78 9.02 1.61
CA LYS A 89 14.35 10.37 1.75
C LYS A 89 15.16 10.56 3.04
N SER A 90 14.85 9.81 4.09
CA SER A 90 15.48 9.92 5.42
C SER A 90 16.30 8.69 5.80
N CYS A 91 16.13 7.60 5.06
CA CYS A 91 16.78 6.32 5.27
C CYS A 91 18.19 6.35 4.64
N GLY A 92 19.17 6.76 5.45
CA GLY A 92 20.59 6.78 5.10
C GLY A 92 21.33 5.48 5.46
N GLU A 93 22.65 5.57 5.63
CA GLU A 93 23.53 4.42 5.93
C GLU A 93 23.15 3.65 7.21
N GLN A 94 22.49 4.32 8.16
CA GLN A 94 22.01 3.72 9.41
C GLN A 94 20.81 2.78 9.24
N CYS A 95 20.12 2.84 8.10
CA CYS A 95 19.02 1.93 7.82
C CYS A 95 19.55 0.52 7.53
N ARG A 96 19.06 -0.46 8.28
CA ARG A 96 19.40 -1.87 8.08
C ARG A 96 18.14 -2.64 7.75
N HIS A 97 18.02 -3.03 6.49
CA HIS A 97 16.92 -3.84 5.99
C HIS A 97 17.40 -5.16 5.41
N GLY A 98 16.56 -6.18 5.52
CA GLY A 98 16.80 -7.48 4.89
C GLY A 98 16.66 -7.42 3.37
N LYS A 99 17.13 -8.48 2.70
CA LYS A 99 16.99 -8.62 1.24
C LYS A 99 15.53 -8.54 0.79
N ASP A 100 14.63 -9.22 1.52
CA ASP A 100 13.21 -9.30 1.16
C ASP A 100 12.53 -7.92 1.23
N TYR A 101 12.89 -7.11 2.24
CA TYR A 101 12.43 -5.72 2.31
C TYR A 101 12.77 -4.94 1.03
N TYR A 102 14.01 -5.07 0.54
CA TYR A 102 14.42 -4.38 -0.69
C TYR A 102 13.69 -4.88 -1.93
N GLN A 103 13.40 -6.18 -2.00
CA GLN A 103 12.61 -6.74 -3.10
C GLN A 103 11.19 -6.17 -3.11
N HIS A 104 10.55 -6.09 -1.95
CA HIS A 104 9.21 -5.50 -1.80
C HIS A 104 9.22 -3.98 -2.00
N ALA A 105 10.25 -3.27 -1.55
CA ALA A 105 10.41 -1.84 -1.79
C ALA A 105 10.39 -1.54 -3.30
N ILE A 106 11.17 -2.29 -4.10
CA ILE A 106 11.18 -2.15 -5.56
C ILE A 106 9.77 -2.36 -6.13
N LEU A 107 9.06 -3.40 -5.65
CA LEU A 107 7.68 -3.66 -6.08
C LEU A 107 6.74 -2.49 -5.78
N TYR A 108 6.80 -1.89 -4.59
CA TYR A 108 5.95 -0.75 -4.23
C TYR A 108 6.32 0.53 -5.00
N PHE A 109 7.61 0.80 -5.20
CA PHE A 109 8.03 1.97 -5.97
C PHE A 109 7.65 1.87 -7.44
N THR A 110 7.76 0.68 -8.02
CA THR A 110 7.40 0.41 -9.41
C THR A 110 5.90 0.26 -9.63
N TYR A 111 5.11 0.22 -8.55
CA TYR A 111 3.67 0.17 -8.66
C TYR A 111 3.15 1.43 -9.37
N THR A 112 2.51 1.19 -10.51
CA THR A 112 1.79 2.16 -11.31
C THR A 112 0.43 1.56 -11.61
N ASP A 113 -0.64 2.32 -11.34
CA ASP A 113 -2.00 1.85 -11.61
C ASP A 113 -2.20 1.54 -13.11
N ASP A 114 -1.49 2.24 -14.02
CA ASP A 114 -1.66 2.01 -15.47
C ASP A 114 -0.54 2.57 -16.39
N GLN A 115 0.73 2.66 -15.95
CA GLN A 115 1.79 3.26 -16.79
C GLN A 115 3.07 2.42 -16.89
N PHE A 116 3.49 2.16 -18.13
CA PHE A 116 4.77 1.52 -18.42
C PHE A 116 5.92 2.41 -17.91
N LEU A 117 6.67 1.94 -16.91
CA LEU A 117 7.85 2.64 -16.43
C LEU A 117 8.99 2.51 -17.44
N SER A 118 9.65 3.62 -17.74
CA SER A 118 10.87 3.58 -18.56
C SER A 118 11.99 2.83 -17.84
N LYS A 119 12.93 2.27 -18.60
CA LYS A 119 14.09 1.56 -18.04
C LYS A 119 14.93 2.46 -17.11
N GLU A 120 15.09 3.73 -17.46
CA GLU A 120 15.82 4.72 -16.67
C GLU A 120 15.09 5.01 -15.34
N THR A 121 13.76 5.11 -15.37
CA THR A 121 12.93 5.25 -14.16
C THR A 121 13.05 4.02 -13.27
N LEU A 122 13.10 2.82 -13.85
CA LEU A 122 13.26 1.57 -13.10
C LEU A 122 14.63 1.50 -12.42
N GLU A 123 15.71 1.87 -13.11
CA GLU A 123 17.06 1.91 -12.53
C GLU A 123 17.16 2.91 -11.37
N SER A 124 16.56 4.10 -11.52
CA SER A 124 16.46 5.08 -10.45
C SER A 124 15.66 4.55 -9.25
N VAL A 125 14.52 3.89 -9.51
CA VAL A 125 13.70 3.26 -8.46
C VAL A 125 14.48 2.19 -7.72
N VAL A 126 15.21 1.31 -8.42
CA VAL A 126 16.03 0.27 -7.77
C VAL A 126 17.10 0.89 -6.88
N GLN A 127 17.72 1.99 -7.31
CA GLN A 127 18.73 2.70 -6.51
C GLN A 127 18.14 3.38 -5.27
N ILE A 128 16.93 3.93 -5.37
CA ILE A 128 16.21 4.54 -4.23
C ILE A 128 15.73 3.47 -3.25
N ALA A 129 15.21 2.36 -3.79
CA ALA A 129 14.66 1.25 -3.03
C ALA A 129 15.76 0.52 -2.26
N SER A 130 16.90 0.30 -2.92
CA SER A 130 18.05 -0.43 -2.38
C SER A 130 19.31 0.40 -2.61
N PRO A 131 19.59 1.39 -1.75
CA PRO A 131 20.82 2.14 -1.81
C PRO A 131 21.97 1.14 -1.68
N ARG A 132 22.82 1.02 -2.72
CA ARG A 132 24.01 0.19 -2.62
C ARG A 132 24.84 0.73 -1.46
N ILE A 133 24.92 -0.06 -0.39
CA ILE A 133 25.87 0.17 0.68
C ILE A 133 27.24 -0.10 0.04
N PHE A 134 28.04 0.95 -0.14
CA PHE A 134 29.43 0.84 -0.58
C PHE A 134 30.32 0.40 0.58
#